data_AF-A4NWB6-F1
#
_entry.id   AF-A4NWB6-F1
#
_cell.length_a   1.000
_cell.length_b   1.000
_cell.length_c   1.000
_cell.angle_alpha   90.00
_cell.angle_beta   90.00
_cell.angle_gamma   90.00
#
_symmetry.space_group_name_H-M   'P 1'
#
loop_
_entity.id
_entity.type
_entity.pdbx_description
1 polymer ?
#
loop_
_entity_poly.entity_id
_entity_poly.type
_entity_poly.pdbx_seq_one_letter_code
_entity_poly.pdbx_strand_id
1 'polypeptide(L)'
;MIDCRYYQQNECRSCQWLEIPYSQQLTEKQYHLKQQLISINYDEAQWVAPFQSNEQGFRNKAKMVVSGSVERPILGILKNPNDPQSAIDLCNCPLYPTHFSAIFSILKDFIGRAGLVPYNIAKQKRRA
;
A
#
# COMPACT_ATOMS: atom_id res chain seq x y z
N MET A 1 -15.75 -2.50 6.99
CA MET A 1 -15.42 -2.07 5.62
C MET A 1 -14.64 -0.78 5.72
N ILE A 2 -13.45 -0.76 5.15
CA ILE A 2 -12.52 0.37 5.25
C ILE A 2 -12.93 1.43 4.24
N ASP A 3 -13.18 2.65 4.71
CA ASP A 3 -13.44 3.79 3.84
C ASP A 3 -12.12 4.34 3.29
N CYS A 4 -11.81 4.04 2.03
CA CYS A 4 -10.58 4.47 1.36
C CYS A 4 -10.91 5.31 0.13
N ARG A 5 -10.76 6.63 0.25
CA ARG A 5 -10.99 7.58 -0.86
C ARG A 5 -10.22 7.23 -2.14
N TYR A 6 -8.98 6.76 -2.00
CA TYR A 6 -8.12 6.43 -3.14
C TYR A 6 -8.66 5.25 -3.96
N TYR A 7 -9.30 4.30 -3.29
CA TYR A 7 -9.94 3.17 -3.94
C TYR A 7 -11.22 3.61 -4.63
N GLN A 8 -12.06 4.41 -3.95
CA GLN A 8 -13.30 4.95 -4.51
C GLN A 8 -13.05 5.81 -5.75
N GLN A 9 -11.99 6.61 -5.75
CA GLN A 9 -11.59 7.47 -6.87
C GLN A 9 -10.79 6.73 -7.97
N ASN A 10 -10.59 5.40 -7.84
CA ASN A 10 -9.79 4.61 -8.77
C ASN A 10 -8.34 5.12 -8.94
N GLU A 11 -7.79 5.73 -7.91
CA GLU A 11 -6.41 6.24 -7.88
C GLU A 11 -5.43 5.17 -7.40
N CYS A 12 -5.89 4.26 -6.53
CA CYS A 12 -5.08 3.16 -6.00
C CYS A 12 -5.92 1.86 -5.92
N ARG A 13 -5.39 0.77 -6.50
CA ARG A 13 -5.99 -0.58 -6.47
C ARG A 13 -5.13 -1.62 -5.77
N SER A 14 -4.19 -1.19 -4.93
CA SER A 14 -3.33 -2.11 -4.17
C SER A 14 -4.11 -3.00 -3.19
N CYS A 15 -5.29 -2.55 -2.71
CA CYS A 15 -6.16 -3.33 -1.84
C CYS A 15 -7.21 -4.07 -2.68
N GLN A 16 -6.86 -5.24 -3.22
CA GLN A 16 -7.70 -5.97 -4.17
C GLN A 16 -9.05 -6.42 -3.60
N TRP A 17 -9.11 -6.70 -2.29
CA TRP A 17 -10.31 -7.27 -1.64
C TRP A 17 -11.07 -6.24 -0.79
N LEU A 18 -10.82 -4.94 -0.99
CA LEU A 18 -11.38 -3.89 -0.13
C LEU A 18 -12.92 -3.93 -0.06
N GLU A 19 -13.57 -4.30 -1.16
CA GLU A 19 -15.03 -4.38 -1.28
C GLU A 19 -15.63 -5.66 -0.65
N ILE A 20 -14.80 -6.66 -0.36
CA ILE A 20 -15.24 -7.92 0.25
C ILE A 20 -15.29 -7.74 1.78
N PRO A 21 -16.40 -8.05 2.46
CA PRO A 21 -16.47 -8.02 3.91
C PRO A 21 -15.33 -8.83 4.55
N TYR A 22 -14.71 -8.31 5.61
CA TYR A 22 -13.50 -8.91 6.18
C TYR A 22 -13.70 -10.37 6.61
N SER A 23 -14.86 -10.72 7.17
CA SER A 23 -15.22 -12.10 7.50
C SER A 23 -15.23 -13.02 6.28
N GLN A 24 -15.75 -12.55 5.15
CA GLN A 24 -15.73 -13.29 3.89
C GLN A 24 -14.31 -13.42 3.34
N GLN A 25 -13.47 -12.38 3.44
CA GLN A 25 -12.05 -12.49 3.06
C GLN A 25 -11.34 -13.62 3.84
N LEU A 26 -11.62 -13.76 5.13
CA LEU A 26 -11.02 -14.83 5.95
C LEU A 26 -11.52 -16.21 5.51
N THR A 27 -12.84 -16.34 5.28
CA THR A 27 -13.43 -17.59 4.79
C THR A 27 -12.85 -18.01 3.44
N GLU A 28 -12.74 -17.09 2.48
CA GLU A 28 -12.17 -17.37 1.15
C GLU A 28 -10.70 -17.77 1.22
N LYS A 29 -9.90 -17.09 2.06
CA LYS A 29 -8.48 -17.46 2.27
C LYS A 29 -8.34 -18.84 2.91
N GLN A 30 -9.17 -19.16 3.89
CA GLN A 30 -9.16 -20.46 4.56
C GLN A 30 -9.57 -21.57 3.58
N TYR A 31 -10.59 -21.33 2.76
CA TYR A 31 -11.02 -22.25 1.71
C TYR A 31 -9.91 -22.45 0.67
N HIS A 32 -9.30 -21.37 0.19
CA HIS A 32 -8.20 -21.45 -0.77
C HIS A 32 -7.00 -22.25 -0.22
N LEU A 33 -6.62 -22.02 1.04
CA LEU A 33 -5.58 -22.77 1.72
C LEU A 33 -5.90 -24.28 1.78
N LYS A 34 -7.13 -24.64 2.15
CA LYS A 34 -7.58 -26.05 2.16
C LYS A 34 -7.46 -26.71 0.79
N GLN A 35 -7.85 -26.00 -0.27
CA GLN A 35 -7.73 -26.50 -1.64
C GLN A 35 -6.27 -26.70 -2.07
N GLN A 36 -5.37 -25.80 -1.67
CA GLN A 36 -3.94 -25.94 -1.98
C GLN A 36 -3.28 -27.13 -1.28
N LEU A 37 -3.80 -27.56 -0.14
CA LEU A 37 -3.25 -28.66 0.65
C LEU A 37 -3.94 -30.01 0.40
N ILE A 38 -4.95 -30.07 -0.48
CA ILE A 38 -5.79 -31.28 -0.68
C ILE A 38 -4.99 -32.51 -1.12
N SER A 39 -3.86 -32.32 -1.82
CA SER A 39 -3.00 -33.41 -2.30
C SER A 39 -1.99 -33.89 -1.26
N ILE A 40 -1.79 -33.13 -0.19
CA ILE A 40 -0.89 -33.51 0.90
C ILE A 40 -1.76 -34.24 1.92
N ASN A 41 -1.68 -35.58 1.92
CA ASN A 41 -2.49 -36.41 2.80
C ASN A 41 -2.15 -36.12 4.26
N TYR A 42 -3.03 -35.38 4.94
CA TYR A 42 -2.84 -34.89 6.31
C TYR A 42 -4.07 -35.26 7.14
N ASP A 43 -4.31 -36.56 7.28
CA ASP A 43 -5.43 -37.11 8.06
C ASP A 43 -5.42 -36.64 9.54
N GLU A 44 -4.25 -36.24 10.05
CA GLU A 44 -4.07 -35.71 11.41
C GLU A 44 -4.04 -34.18 11.51
N ALA A 45 -4.14 -33.43 10.39
CA ALA A 45 -4.06 -31.97 10.44
C ALA A 45 -5.27 -31.34 11.14
N GLN A 46 -5.00 -30.52 12.15
CA GLN A 46 -6.02 -29.73 12.83
C GLN A 46 -6.16 -28.35 12.20
N TRP A 47 -7.36 -28.05 11.70
CA TRP A 47 -7.71 -26.73 11.20
C TRP A 47 -8.18 -25.83 12.35
N VAL A 48 -7.38 -24.82 12.68
CA VAL A 48 -7.73 -23.81 13.69
C VAL A 48 -8.33 -22.56 13.06
N ALA A 49 -8.97 -21.72 13.89
CA ALA A 49 -9.47 -20.42 13.46
C ALA A 49 -8.32 -19.49 13.00
N PRO A 50 -8.51 -18.68 11.95
CA PRO A 50 -7.48 -17.75 11.49
C PRO A 50 -7.23 -16.66 12.53
N PHE A 51 -5.97 -16.28 12.70
CA PHE A 51 -5.61 -15.08 13.45
C PHE A 51 -6.01 -13.84 12.65
N GLN A 52 -6.90 -13.03 13.22
CA GLN A 52 -7.45 -11.85 12.56
C GLN A 52 -6.60 -10.61 12.85
N SER A 53 -6.20 -9.92 11.80
CA SER A 53 -5.51 -8.62 11.92
C SER A 53 -6.53 -7.51 12.08
N ASN A 54 -6.11 -6.37 12.64
CA ASN A 54 -6.85 -5.12 12.49
C ASN A 54 -7.10 -4.83 11.00
N GLU A 55 -8.27 -4.31 10.66
CA GLU A 55 -8.60 -3.89 9.28
C GLU A 55 -7.82 -2.64 8.86
N GLN A 56 -7.39 -1.79 9.79
CA GLN A 56 -6.70 -0.52 9.52
C GLN A 56 -5.41 -0.40 10.34
N GLY A 57 -4.49 0.46 9.89
CA GLY A 57 -3.26 0.77 10.63
C GLY A 57 -2.28 -0.40 10.82
N PHE A 58 -2.51 -1.55 10.18
CA PHE A 58 -1.69 -2.75 10.39
C PHE A 58 -0.36 -2.73 9.63
N ARG A 59 -0.16 -1.79 8.70
CA ARG A 59 1.05 -1.74 7.87
C ARG A 59 2.14 -0.89 8.52
N ASN A 60 3.06 -1.55 9.22
CA ASN A 60 4.19 -0.92 9.92
C ASN A 60 5.34 -0.41 9.02
N LYS A 61 5.22 -0.52 7.69
CA LYS A 61 6.23 -0.06 6.73
C LYS A 61 5.59 0.52 5.47
N ALA A 62 5.95 1.76 5.15
CA ALA A 62 5.63 2.42 3.89
C ALA A 62 6.86 2.37 2.96
N LYS A 63 6.67 1.85 1.75
CA LYS A 63 7.64 1.98 0.64
C LYS A 63 6.92 2.71 -0.48
N MET A 64 7.42 3.89 -0.82
CA MET A 64 6.77 4.80 -1.75
C MET A 64 7.76 5.27 -2.81
N VAL A 65 7.23 5.59 -3.99
CA VAL A 65 7.94 6.38 -4.99
C VAL A 65 7.91 7.83 -4.53
N VAL A 66 9.04 8.53 -4.69
CA VAL A 66 9.11 9.99 -4.56
C VAL A 66 9.03 10.58 -5.97
N SER A 67 8.01 11.38 -6.23
CA SER A 67 7.76 12.05 -7.51
C SER A 67 7.35 13.51 -7.27
N GLY A 68 6.84 14.21 -8.30
CA GLY A 68 6.56 15.64 -8.22
C GLY A 68 7.82 16.49 -8.40
N SER A 69 7.83 17.69 -7.81
CA SER A 69 8.98 18.59 -7.80
C SER A 69 9.65 18.63 -6.42
N VAL A 70 10.80 19.29 -6.33
CA VAL A 70 11.49 19.51 -5.05
C VAL A 70 10.62 20.27 -4.07
N GLU A 71 9.89 21.28 -4.54
CA GLU A 71 9.04 22.16 -3.74
C GLU A 71 7.69 21.53 -3.40
N ARG A 72 7.26 20.54 -4.18
CA ARG A 72 5.99 19.81 -3.99
C ARG A 72 6.20 18.31 -4.21
N PRO A 73 6.92 17.63 -3.31
CA PRO A 73 7.20 16.21 -3.45
C PRO A 73 5.95 15.39 -3.16
N ILE A 74 5.72 14.37 -3.99
CA ILE A 74 4.64 13.41 -3.84
C ILE A 74 5.23 12.12 -3.30
N LEU A 75 4.67 11.62 -2.20
CA LEU A 75 5.03 10.32 -1.62
C LEU A 75 3.88 9.34 -1.86
N GLY A 76 4.07 8.37 -2.74
CA GLY A 76 3.04 7.37 -2.99
C GLY A 76 3.37 6.41 -4.12
N ILE A 77 2.48 6.32 -5.11
CA ILE A 77 2.60 5.42 -6.26
C ILE A 77 2.48 6.18 -7.57
N LEU A 78 2.87 5.53 -8.66
CA LEU A 78 2.54 5.95 -10.01
C LEU A 78 1.42 5.05 -10.52
N LYS A 79 0.29 5.65 -10.92
CA LYS A 79 -0.82 4.90 -11.53
C LYS A 79 -0.39 4.29 -12.86
N ASN A 80 0.44 5.00 -13.62
CA ASN A 80 1.16 4.51 -14.78
C ASN A 80 2.68 4.56 -14.49
N PRO A 81 3.37 3.42 -14.37
CA PRO A 81 4.80 3.37 -14.04
C PRO A 81 5.71 4.17 -14.99
N ASN A 82 5.26 4.42 -16.22
CA ASN A 82 6.03 5.13 -17.24
C ASN A 82 5.70 6.63 -17.33
N ASP A 83 4.70 7.10 -16.58
CA ASP A 83 4.28 8.50 -16.59
C ASP A 83 4.49 9.14 -15.21
N PRO A 84 5.50 10.03 -15.06
CA PRO A 84 5.73 10.75 -13.82
C PRO A 84 4.57 11.62 -13.34
N GLN A 85 3.67 12.05 -14.25
CA GLN A 85 2.50 12.87 -13.91
C GLN A 85 1.34 12.04 -13.35
N SER A 86 1.39 10.72 -13.48
CA SER A 86 0.39 9.80 -12.93
C SER A 86 0.54 9.54 -11.43
N ALA A 87 1.35 10.36 -10.74
CA ALA A 87 1.66 10.21 -9.34
C ALA A 87 0.44 10.47 -8.44
N ILE A 88 0.22 9.56 -7.50
CA ILE A 88 -0.83 9.65 -6.49
C ILE A 88 -0.18 9.70 -5.12
N ASP A 89 -0.52 10.71 -4.34
CA ASP A 89 -0.08 10.85 -2.95
C ASP A 89 -0.85 9.91 -2.03
N LEU A 90 -0.15 8.99 -1.37
CA LEU A 90 -0.76 7.99 -0.50
C LEU A 90 -0.47 8.23 1.00
N CYS A 91 -0.14 9.45 1.40
CA CYS A 91 0.18 9.76 2.80
C CYS A 91 -1.01 9.55 3.76
N ASN A 92 -2.25 9.56 3.24
CA ASN A 92 -3.46 9.33 4.01
C ASN A 92 -4.03 7.90 3.83
N CYS A 93 -3.22 6.94 3.39
CA CYS A 93 -3.68 5.56 3.22
C CYS A 93 -4.09 4.97 4.59
N PRO A 94 -5.32 4.42 4.73
CA PRO A 94 -5.85 3.93 6.02
C PRO A 94 -5.12 2.69 6.56
N LEU A 95 -4.26 2.07 5.75
CA LEU A 95 -3.43 0.95 6.20
C LEU A 95 -2.25 1.38 7.07
N TYR A 96 -1.82 2.65 6.98
CA TYR A 96 -0.71 3.15 7.77
C TYR A 96 -1.16 3.55 9.18
N PRO A 97 -0.36 3.28 10.21
CA PRO A 97 -0.59 3.82 11.54
C PRO A 97 -0.71 5.33 11.54
N THR A 98 -1.50 5.90 12.46
CA THR A 98 -1.75 7.34 12.54
C THR A 98 -0.48 8.18 12.70
N HIS A 99 0.54 7.66 13.40
CA HIS A 99 1.81 8.34 13.60
C HIS A 99 2.62 8.52 12.30
N PHE A 100 2.32 7.79 11.22
CA PHE A 100 2.98 7.98 9.93
C PHE A 100 2.65 9.34 9.29
N SER A 101 1.45 9.87 9.52
CA SER A 101 1.02 11.14 8.94
C SER A 101 1.97 12.29 9.28
N ALA A 102 2.38 12.38 10.56
CA ALA A 102 3.36 13.37 11.02
C ALA A 102 4.74 13.18 10.35
N ILE A 103 5.18 11.93 10.21
CA ILE A 103 6.48 11.60 9.58
C ILE A 103 6.46 11.98 8.10
N PHE A 104 5.37 11.72 7.38
CA PHE A 104 5.28 12.07 5.95
C PHE A 104 5.40 13.58 5.70
N SER A 105 4.78 14.41 6.54
CA SER A 105 4.91 15.87 6.44
C SER A 105 6.37 16.30 6.64
N ILE A 106 7.05 15.77 7.67
CA ILE A 106 8.47 16.06 7.93
C ILE A 106 9.35 15.64 6.75
N LEU A 107 9.09 14.49 6.15
CA LEU A 107 9.86 13.99 4.99
C LEU A 107 9.68 14.89 3.76
N LYS A 108 8.46 15.36 3.47
CA LYS A 108 8.21 16.29 2.36
C LYS A 108 8.95 17.62 2.56
N ASP A 109 8.90 18.17 3.77
CA ASP A 109 9.61 19.40 4.11
C ASP A 109 11.13 19.22 4.04
N PHE A 110 11.63 18.07 4.48
CA PHE A 110 13.06 17.76 4.39
C PHE A 110 13.53 17.67 2.94
N ILE A 111 12.79 16.98 2.06
CA ILE A 111 13.10 16.87 0.63
C ILE A 111 13.23 18.26 0.00
N GLY A 112 12.26 19.14 0.26
CA GLY A 112 12.26 20.51 -0.26
C GLY A 112 13.45 21.33 0.24
N ARG A 113 13.71 21.32 1.56
CA ARG A 113 14.83 22.08 2.15
C ARG A 113 16.20 21.57 1.71
N ALA A 114 16.35 20.27 1.52
CA ALA A 114 17.61 19.65 1.08
C ALA A 114 17.82 19.70 -0.45
N GLY A 115 16.85 20.20 -1.22
CA GLY A 115 16.97 20.27 -2.68
C GLY A 115 17.01 18.90 -3.35
N LEU A 116 16.41 17.88 -2.73
CA LEU A 116 16.47 16.49 -3.22
C LEU A 116 15.52 16.31 -4.40
N VAL A 117 16.07 16.37 -5.61
CA VAL A 117 15.30 16.24 -6.85
C VAL A 117 14.74 14.82 -6.96
N PRO A 118 13.40 14.65 -7.05
CA PRO A 118 12.79 13.35 -7.27
C PRO A 118 13.30 12.68 -8.55
N TYR A 119 13.40 11.35 -8.53
CA TYR A 119 13.91 10.59 -9.67
C TYR A 119 13.02 10.77 -10.91
N ASN A 120 13.63 11.05 -12.06
CA ASN A 120 12.91 11.20 -13.33
C ASN A 120 12.97 9.90 -14.14
N ILE A 121 11.86 9.15 -14.16
CA ILE A 121 11.75 7.87 -14.85
C ILE A 121 11.92 8.03 -16.36
N ALA A 122 11.28 9.04 -16.97
CA ALA A 122 11.33 9.28 -18.42
C ALA A 122 12.74 9.56 -18.93
N LYS A 123 13.57 10.23 -18.13
CA LYS A 123 14.96 10.56 -18.49
C LYS A 123 15.99 9.56 -17.95
N GLN A 124 15.56 8.57 -17.17
CA GLN A 124 16.42 7.63 -16.42
C GLN A 124 17.60 8.30 -15.68
N LYS A 125 17.46 9.58 -15.32
CA LYS A 125 18.54 10.34 -14.69
C LYS A 125 18.54 10.07 -13.20
N ARG A 126 19.51 9.30 -12.74
CA ARG A 126 19.94 9.28 -11.34
C ARG A 126 20.94 10.42 -11.17
N ARG A 127 20.76 11.31 -10.20
CA ARG A 127 21.85 12.23 -9.84
C ARG A 127 22.92 11.41 -9.10
N ALA A 128 24.18 11.63 -9.48
CA ALA A 128 25.33 11.23 -8.67
C ALA A 128 25.33 12.02 -7.36
#